data_AF-A0A0F9IL76-F1
#
_entry.id   AF-A0A0F9IL76-F1
#
_cell.length_a   1.000
_cell.length_b   1.000
_cell.length_c   1.000
_cell.angle_alpha   90.00
_cell.angle_beta   90.00
_cell.angle_gamma   90.00
#
_symmetry.space_group_name_H-M   'P 1'
#
loop_
_entity.id
_entity.type
_entity.pdbx_description
1 polymer ?
#
loop_
_entity_poly.entity_id
_entity_poly.type
_entity_poly.pdbx_seq_one_letter_code
_entity_poly.pdbx_strand_id
1 'polypeptide(L)'
;AGGGGAGSAAGNAAGDAAAKEGANQAASALGTAGNIMGTVMGVYSAVMLAYMALQIIYECEEQEIELAVKRELKACTPVGSYCEQKVCVAPTGFGCAAYACFEYRYSFCCYNSPLSRIIMEQAVPQLRGPNGFGSSKNPQCQGMSITEIENLDWSKLDLREWTALLQQTDMMDSSKLNLEQLTGSGHPNAMPEEYGERANSLDRLQDRLENGSVDDARIEKSQNFPYDPN
;
A
#
# COMPACT_ATOMS: atom_id res chain seq x y z
N ALA A 1 3.46 -2.29 42.24
CA ALA A 1 4.35 -3.46 42.30
C ALA A 1 4.16 -4.22 40.99
N GLY A 2 5.13 -4.42 40.10
CA GLY A 2 6.58 -4.45 40.25
C GLY A 2 7.09 -5.72 39.55
N GLY A 3 7.82 -5.56 38.44
CA GLY A 3 8.47 -6.60 37.65
C GLY A 3 8.69 -6.04 36.24
N GLY A 4 9.86 -5.51 35.84
CA GLY A 4 11.23 -5.98 36.05
C GLY A 4 11.50 -7.06 35.01
N GLY A 5 12.08 -6.83 33.84
CA GLY A 5 13.30 -6.08 33.55
C GLY A 5 14.44 -7.10 33.33
N ALA A 6 14.53 -7.68 32.14
CA ALA A 6 15.66 -8.53 31.74
C ALA A 6 15.75 -8.60 30.21
N GLY A 7 16.76 -7.95 29.64
CA GLY A 7 17.04 -7.95 28.19
C GLY A 7 18.24 -7.09 27.82
N SER A 8 18.61 -6.13 28.68
CA SER A 8 19.74 -5.22 28.46
C SER A 8 20.95 -5.57 29.32
N ALA A 9 21.53 -6.77 29.13
CA ALA A 9 22.81 -7.12 29.77
C ALA A 9 23.64 -8.17 28.98
N ALA A 10 23.07 -8.84 27.99
CA ALA A 10 23.79 -9.87 27.22
C ALA A 10 24.62 -9.31 26.06
N GLY A 11 24.34 -8.08 25.59
CA GLY A 11 25.02 -7.48 24.44
C GLY A 11 26.44 -6.96 24.74
N ASN A 12 26.67 -6.40 25.93
CA ASN A 12 27.94 -5.72 26.24
C ASN A 12 29.08 -6.70 26.59
N ALA A 13 28.78 -7.81 27.27
CA ALA A 13 29.81 -8.80 27.62
C ALA A 13 30.23 -9.68 26.42
N ALA A 14 29.30 -9.98 25.51
CA ALA A 14 29.59 -10.72 24.30
C ALA A 14 30.38 -9.89 23.27
N GLY A 15 30.10 -8.57 23.20
CA GLY A 15 30.85 -7.63 22.37
C GLY A 15 32.30 -7.44 22.83
N ASP A 16 32.53 -7.29 24.14
CA ASP A 16 33.87 -7.10 24.71
C ASP A 16 34.76 -8.36 24.62
N ALA A 17 34.15 -9.56 24.73
CA ALA A 17 34.87 -10.83 24.57
C ALA A 17 35.25 -11.07 23.10
N ALA A 18 34.33 -10.85 22.16
CA ALA A 18 34.59 -10.98 20.73
C ALA A 18 35.63 -9.95 20.23
N ALA A 19 35.62 -8.73 20.79
CA ALA A 19 36.61 -7.70 20.46
C ALA A 19 38.03 -8.07 20.91
N LYS A 20 38.18 -8.67 22.11
CA LYS A 20 39.48 -9.08 22.67
C LYS A 20 40.03 -10.33 22.00
N GLU A 21 39.17 -11.27 21.64
CA GLU A 21 39.58 -12.52 20.98
C GLU A 21 39.94 -12.29 19.50
N GLY A 22 39.24 -11.36 18.82
CA GLY A 22 39.60 -10.88 17.49
C GLY A 22 40.92 -10.08 17.46
N ALA A 23 41.19 -9.27 18.49
CA ALA A 23 42.46 -8.55 18.63
C ALA A 23 43.66 -9.50 18.81
N ASN A 24 43.49 -10.60 19.54
CA ASN A 24 44.55 -11.57 19.82
C ASN A 24 44.83 -12.53 18.64
N GLN A 25 43.82 -12.91 17.87
CA GLN A 25 44.02 -13.65 16.61
C GLN A 25 44.63 -12.78 15.50
N ALA A 26 44.33 -11.47 15.47
CA ALA A 26 44.98 -10.53 14.56
C ALA A 26 46.46 -10.27 14.93
N ALA A 27 46.82 -10.28 16.22
CA ALA A 27 48.19 -10.05 16.68
C ALA A 27 49.14 -11.23 16.39
N SER A 28 48.66 -12.47 16.42
CA SER A 28 49.50 -13.67 16.24
C SER A 28 49.67 -14.10 14.77
N ALA A 29 48.83 -13.60 13.84
CA ALA A 29 48.95 -13.86 12.41
C ALA A 29 49.81 -12.82 11.64
N LEU A 30 50.41 -11.85 12.35
CA LEU A 30 51.22 -10.76 11.79
C LEU A 30 52.73 -11.05 11.86
N GLY A 31 53.13 -12.17 11.28
CA GLY A 31 54.54 -12.43 10.92
C GLY A 31 54.92 -11.67 9.66
N THR A 32 55.23 -10.38 9.78
CA THR A 32 56.05 -9.55 8.87
C THR A 32 55.63 -9.29 7.41
N ALA A 33 54.59 -9.94 6.85
CA ALA A 33 54.09 -9.63 5.49
C ALA A 33 52.59 -9.27 5.40
N GLY A 34 51.83 -9.42 6.49
CA GLY A 34 50.37 -9.20 6.53
C GLY A 34 49.90 -7.81 7.01
N ASN A 35 50.82 -6.91 7.36
CA ASN A 35 50.49 -5.63 8.02
C ASN A 35 49.65 -4.67 7.16
N ILE A 36 49.88 -4.63 5.85
CA ILE A 36 49.17 -3.69 4.97
C ILE A 36 47.82 -4.26 4.55
N MET A 37 47.74 -5.57 4.28
CA MET A 37 46.48 -6.24 3.92
C MET A 37 45.51 -6.31 5.11
N GLY A 38 46.01 -6.58 6.33
CA GLY A 38 45.19 -6.65 7.54
C GLY A 38 44.67 -5.29 8.02
N THR A 39 45.48 -4.24 7.91
CA THR A 39 45.04 -2.86 8.23
C THR A 39 43.99 -2.37 7.24
N VAL A 40 44.16 -2.65 5.94
CA VAL A 40 43.16 -2.31 4.92
C VAL A 40 41.85 -3.06 5.16
N MET A 41 41.90 -4.36 5.47
CA MET A 41 40.68 -5.13 5.77
C MET A 41 40.00 -4.69 7.08
N GLY A 42 40.76 -4.31 8.11
CA GLY A 42 40.22 -3.76 9.36
C GLY A 42 39.62 -2.36 9.22
N VAL A 43 40.23 -1.50 8.39
CA VAL A 43 39.67 -0.18 8.05
C VAL A 43 38.39 -0.36 7.25
N TYR A 44 38.36 -1.30 6.29
CA TYR A 44 37.16 -1.57 5.49
C TYR A 44 35.98 -2.05 6.34
N SER A 45 36.20 -2.99 7.27
CA SER A 45 35.12 -3.47 8.15
C SER A 45 34.66 -2.40 9.17
N ALA A 46 35.57 -1.57 9.69
CA ALA A 46 35.22 -0.47 10.58
C ALA A 46 34.38 0.60 9.86
N VAL A 47 34.75 0.94 8.62
CA VAL A 47 33.99 1.85 7.77
C VAL A 47 32.61 1.26 7.43
N MET A 48 32.53 -0.04 7.12
CA MET A 48 31.27 -0.72 6.84
C MET A 48 30.33 -0.75 8.06
N LEU A 49 30.85 -1.02 9.26
CA LEU A 49 30.09 -0.94 10.51
C LEU A 49 29.62 0.49 10.81
N ALA A 50 30.46 1.50 10.55
CA ALA A 50 30.08 2.90 10.69
C ALA A 50 28.97 3.29 9.70
N TYR A 51 29.01 2.80 8.46
CA TYR A 51 27.93 3.02 7.49
C TYR A 51 26.62 2.34 7.91
N MET A 52 26.66 1.10 8.42
CA MET A 52 25.46 0.45 8.94
C MET A 52 24.90 1.19 10.17
N ALA A 53 25.76 1.67 11.06
CA ALA A 53 25.34 2.45 12.23
C ALA A 53 24.74 3.82 11.85
N LEU A 54 25.28 4.46 10.80
CA LEU A 54 24.71 5.72 10.27
C LEU A 54 23.31 5.52 9.69
N GLN A 55 23.07 4.40 8.99
CA GLN A 55 21.73 4.06 8.51
C GLN A 55 20.74 3.93 9.67
N ILE A 56 21.18 3.36 10.80
CA ILE A 56 20.36 3.20 12.01
C ILE A 56 20.01 4.54 12.68
N ILE A 57 20.92 5.51 12.71
CA ILE A 57 20.68 6.82 13.35
C ILE A 57 19.78 7.72 12.49
N TYR A 58 19.83 7.54 11.17
CA TYR A 58 18.90 8.14 10.22
C TYR A 58 17.69 7.22 9.96
N GLU A 59 17.46 6.19 10.77
CA GLU A 59 16.28 5.35 10.61
C GLU A 59 15.04 6.22 10.72
N CYS A 60 14.28 6.23 9.63
CA CYS A 60 12.91 6.70 9.59
C CYS A 60 12.14 6.02 10.74
N GLU A 61 11.21 6.75 11.36
CA GLU A 61 10.32 6.15 12.35
C GLU A 61 9.53 5.00 11.71
N GLU A 62 9.17 3.94 12.45
CA GLU A 62 8.39 2.82 11.90
C GLU A 62 7.14 3.31 11.15
N GLN A 63 6.50 4.37 11.66
CA GLN A 63 5.36 5.03 11.04
C GLN A 63 5.69 5.67 9.69
N GLU A 64 6.90 6.22 9.54
CA GLU A 64 7.40 6.80 8.29
C GLU A 64 7.75 5.71 7.27
N ILE A 65 8.25 4.56 7.72
CA ILE A 65 8.48 3.39 6.87
C ILE A 65 7.14 2.84 6.37
N GLU A 66 6.16 2.66 7.27
CA GLU A 66 4.82 2.21 6.89
C GLU A 66 4.16 3.18 5.90
N LEU A 67 4.30 4.49 6.15
CA LEU A 67 3.85 5.52 5.22
C LEU A 67 4.55 5.40 3.85
N ALA A 68 5.85 5.16 3.82
CA ALA A 68 6.60 4.99 2.57
C ALA A 68 6.09 3.79 1.77
N VAL A 69 5.86 2.65 2.42
CA VAL A 69 5.31 1.44 1.80
C VAL A 69 3.89 1.71 1.27
N LYS A 70 3.01 2.28 2.09
CA LYS A 70 1.62 2.58 1.66
C LYS A 70 1.58 3.62 0.54
N ARG A 71 2.55 4.53 0.48
CA ARG A 71 2.70 5.49 -0.62
C ARG A 71 3.14 4.80 -1.92
N GLU A 72 4.06 3.85 -1.84
CA GLU A 72 4.46 3.03 -3.00
C GLU A 72 3.30 2.19 -3.53
N LEU A 73 2.46 1.66 -2.63
CA LEU A 73 1.22 0.97 -2.97
C LEU A 73 0.10 1.90 -3.48
N LYS A 74 0.37 3.20 -3.64
CA LYS A 74 -0.59 4.23 -4.07
C LYS A 74 -1.88 4.22 -3.22
N ALA A 75 -1.75 3.96 -1.92
CA ALA A 75 -2.87 3.89 -0.97
C ALA A 75 -3.00 5.12 -0.06
N CYS A 76 -2.14 6.14 -0.25
CA CYS A 76 -2.16 7.38 0.53
C CYS A 76 -2.49 8.63 -0.30
N THR A 77 -3.31 9.52 0.26
CA THR A 77 -3.64 10.85 -0.28
C THR A 77 -2.87 11.94 0.47
N PRO A 78 -2.25 12.91 -0.22
CA PRO A 78 -1.64 14.06 0.44
C PRO A 78 -2.70 15.02 0.98
N VAL A 79 -2.65 15.35 2.27
CA VAL A 79 -3.51 16.36 2.90
C VAL A 79 -2.85 17.74 2.89
N GLY A 80 -1.52 17.78 3.02
CA GLY A 80 -0.72 19.00 2.94
C GLY A 80 0.56 18.92 3.75
N SER A 81 1.19 20.07 3.97
CA SER A 81 2.41 20.18 4.80
C SER A 81 2.22 21.22 5.89
N TYR A 82 2.90 21.02 7.01
CA TYR A 82 2.92 21.97 8.11
C TYR A 82 4.32 22.12 8.67
N CYS A 83 4.59 23.29 9.24
CA CYS A 83 5.84 23.56 9.90
C CYS A 83 5.78 23.12 11.35
N GLU A 84 6.59 22.13 11.72
CA GLU A 84 6.66 21.66 13.10
C GLU A 84 7.63 22.50 13.92
N GLN A 85 8.84 22.72 13.39
CA GLN A 85 9.86 23.55 14.05
C GLN A 85 9.97 24.91 13.39
N LYS A 86 9.66 25.96 14.16
CA LYS A 86 9.78 27.36 13.75
C LYS A 86 10.93 28.04 14.49
N VAL A 87 11.84 28.66 13.73
CA VAL A 87 13.00 29.38 14.26
C VAL A 87 12.79 30.88 14.12
N CYS A 88 13.11 31.63 15.16
CA CYS A 88 13.08 33.09 15.12
C CYS A 88 14.20 33.65 14.26
N VAL A 89 13.89 34.41 13.22
CA VAL A 89 14.88 35.02 12.31
C VAL A 89 15.08 36.50 12.58
N ALA A 90 14.07 37.18 13.14
CA ALA A 90 14.16 38.59 13.50
C ALA A 90 13.81 38.79 14.98
N PRO A 91 14.80 38.72 15.90
CA PRO A 91 14.57 38.99 17.31
C PRO A 91 14.34 40.50 17.55
N THR A 92 13.44 40.82 18.46
CA THR A 92 13.15 42.16 18.97
C THR A 92 13.29 42.18 20.48
N GLY A 93 13.44 43.35 21.09
CA GLY A 93 13.62 43.49 22.55
C GLY A 93 12.51 42.87 23.42
N PHE A 94 11.36 42.50 22.85
CA PHE A 94 10.22 41.90 23.56
C PHE A 94 9.75 40.56 22.98
N GLY A 95 10.47 39.97 22.01
CA GLY A 95 10.05 38.72 21.38
C GLY A 95 10.60 38.56 19.97
N CYS A 96 9.92 37.79 19.12
CA CYS A 96 10.33 37.59 17.73
C CYS A 96 9.37 38.29 16.76
N ALA A 97 9.89 39.06 15.81
CA ALA A 97 9.10 39.71 14.76
C ALA A 97 8.79 38.78 13.58
N ALA A 98 9.66 37.80 13.29
CA ALA A 98 9.48 36.89 12.17
C ALA A 98 10.03 35.49 12.46
N TYR A 99 9.25 34.46 12.15
CA TYR A 99 9.62 33.05 12.28
C TYR A 99 9.81 32.43 10.90
N ALA A 100 10.89 31.69 10.68
CA ALA A 100 11.09 30.82 9.53
C ALA A 100 10.84 29.37 9.92
N CYS A 101 10.43 28.55 8.95
CA CYS A 101 10.27 27.13 9.17
C CYS A 101 11.60 26.39 8.98
N PHE A 102 11.98 25.59 9.97
CA PHE A 102 13.17 24.74 9.91
C PHE A 102 12.83 23.33 9.44
N GLU A 103 11.72 22.77 9.93
CA GLU A 103 11.29 21.40 9.61
C GLU A 103 9.85 21.40 9.07
N TYR A 104 9.70 21.00 7.81
CA TYR A 104 8.40 20.75 7.19
C TYR A 104 8.03 19.28 7.32
N ARG A 105 6.82 19.02 7.84
CA ARG A 105 6.23 17.68 7.89
C ARG A 105 5.09 17.59 6.88
N TYR A 106 5.00 16.46 6.20
CA TYR A 106 3.95 16.17 5.24
C TYR A 106 2.94 15.21 5.87
N SER A 107 1.67 15.60 5.84
CA SER A 107 0.56 14.79 6.35
C SER A 107 -0.13 14.06 5.21
N PHE A 108 -0.35 12.76 5.38
CA PHE A 108 -1.06 11.91 4.43
C PHE A 108 -2.20 11.16 5.12
N CYS A 109 -3.29 10.94 4.39
CA CYS A 109 -4.31 9.98 4.77
C CYS A 109 -4.08 8.68 4.00
N CYS A 110 -3.70 7.62 4.72
CA CYS A 110 -3.44 6.31 4.14
C CYS A 110 -4.57 5.33 4.44
N TYR A 111 -4.97 4.59 3.42
CA TYR A 111 -6.00 3.56 3.51
C TYR A 111 -5.41 2.17 3.22
N ASN A 112 -6.20 1.12 3.40
CA ASN A 112 -5.74 -0.26 3.24
C ASN A 112 -5.56 -0.66 1.76
N SER A 113 -6.16 0.06 0.82
CA SER A 113 -6.07 -0.24 -0.61
C SER A 113 -6.07 1.02 -1.47
N PRO A 114 -5.47 0.99 -2.68
CA PRO A 114 -5.56 2.10 -3.63
C PRO A 114 -7.00 2.41 -4.03
N LEU A 115 -7.88 1.39 -4.13
CA LEU A 115 -9.31 1.61 -4.38
C LEU A 115 -9.97 2.44 -3.27
N SER A 116 -9.70 2.09 -2.01
CA SER A 116 -10.25 2.84 -0.87
C SER A 116 -9.74 4.28 -0.84
N ARG A 117 -8.47 4.52 -1.19
CA ARG A 117 -7.95 5.88 -1.38
C ARG A 117 -8.74 6.65 -2.44
N ILE A 118 -8.88 6.09 -3.65
CA ILE A 118 -9.56 6.75 -4.78
C ILE A 118 -11.01 7.13 -4.42
N ILE A 119 -11.72 6.22 -3.74
CA ILE A 119 -13.08 6.49 -3.28
C ILE A 119 -13.08 7.61 -2.25
N MET A 120 -12.21 7.55 -1.24
CA MET A 120 -12.17 8.55 -0.16
C MET A 120 -11.77 9.93 -0.67
N GLU A 121 -10.82 10.02 -1.61
CA GLU A 121 -10.41 11.28 -2.27
C GLU A 121 -11.59 12.02 -2.90
N GLN A 122 -12.54 11.28 -3.47
CA GLN A 122 -13.66 11.86 -4.18
C GLN A 122 -14.93 11.93 -3.33
N ALA A 123 -15.11 11.04 -2.35
CA ALA A 123 -16.27 10.98 -1.48
C ALA A 123 -16.20 11.98 -0.32
N VAL A 124 -15.03 12.15 0.30
CA VAL A 124 -14.85 13.07 1.43
C VAL A 124 -15.20 14.52 1.05
N PRO A 125 -14.78 15.07 -0.10
CA PRO A 125 -15.18 16.41 -0.51
C PRO A 125 -16.68 16.56 -0.78
N GLN A 126 -17.36 15.51 -1.21
CA GLN A 126 -18.80 15.52 -1.48
C GLN A 126 -19.62 15.55 -0.19
N LEU A 127 -19.22 14.76 0.81
CA LEU A 127 -19.97 14.55 2.04
C LEU A 127 -19.60 15.55 3.14
N ARG A 128 -18.31 15.85 3.26
CA ARG A 128 -17.72 16.67 4.34
C ARG A 128 -17.25 18.04 3.85
N GLY A 129 -17.47 18.35 2.57
CA GLY A 129 -17.07 19.60 1.94
C GLY A 129 -15.56 19.69 1.63
N PRO A 130 -15.09 20.84 1.10
CA PRO A 130 -13.72 20.99 0.60
C PRO A 130 -12.62 20.81 1.67
N ASN A 131 -12.97 20.96 2.95
CA ASN A 131 -12.06 20.75 4.09
C ASN A 131 -12.28 19.40 4.80
N GLY A 132 -12.92 18.43 4.13
CA GLY A 132 -13.30 17.15 4.74
C GLY A 132 -12.13 16.32 5.29
N PHE A 133 -10.91 16.56 4.79
CA PHE A 133 -9.67 15.94 5.28
C PHE A 133 -9.04 16.68 6.48
N GLY A 134 -9.64 17.77 6.95
CA GLY A 134 -9.11 18.56 8.07
C GLY A 134 -7.89 19.42 7.69
N SER A 135 -7.11 19.79 8.70
CA SER A 135 -5.89 20.59 8.52
C SER A 135 -4.66 19.70 8.40
N SER A 136 -3.60 20.15 7.75
CA SER A 136 -2.36 19.35 7.63
C SER A 136 -1.76 18.96 8.99
N LYS A 137 -1.96 19.77 10.04
CA LYS A 137 -1.49 19.44 11.39
C LYS A 137 -2.40 18.44 12.13
N ASN A 138 -3.66 18.35 11.75
CA ASN A 138 -4.64 17.43 12.34
C ASN A 138 -5.56 16.88 11.23
N PRO A 139 -5.06 15.93 10.42
CA PRO A 139 -5.83 15.37 9.32
C PRO A 139 -6.96 14.47 9.84
N GLN A 140 -8.11 14.53 9.19
CA GLN A 140 -9.30 13.74 9.50
C GLN A 140 -9.45 12.60 8.49
N CYS A 141 -8.69 11.52 8.70
CA CYS A 141 -8.62 10.37 7.79
C CYS A 141 -9.64 9.26 8.10
N GLN A 142 -10.67 9.56 8.89
CA GLN A 142 -11.66 8.55 9.29
C GLN A 142 -12.47 8.05 8.09
N GLY A 143 -12.78 6.76 8.10
CA GLY A 143 -13.64 6.14 7.11
C GLY A 143 -15.06 6.73 7.08
N MET A 144 -15.84 6.32 6.11
CA MET A 144 -17.23 6.73 5.97
C MET A 144 -18.16 5.81 6.77
N SER A 145 -19.14 6.42 7.42
CA SER A 145 -20.28 5.72 8.03
C SER A 145 -21.26 5.23 6.95
N ILE A 146 -22.15 4.30 7.30
CA ILE A 146 -23.16 3.76 6.37
C ILE A 146 -24.09 4.88 5.87
N THR A 147 -24.49 5.78 6.76
CA THR A 147 -25.36 6.92 6.42
C THR A 147 -24.69 7.91 5.47
N GLU A 148 -23.36 8.06 5.55
CA GLU A 148 -22.59 8.86 4.58
C GLU A 148 -22.55 8.19 3.20
N ILE A 149 -22.43 6.86 3.15
CA ILE A 149 -22.40 6.10 1.90
C ILE A 149 -23.75 6.17 1.17
N GLU A 150 -24.86 6.18 1.90
CA GLU A 150 -26.21 6.33 1.31
C GLU A 150 -26.41 7.69 0.63
N ASN A 151 -25.79 8.75 1.16
CA ASN A 151 -25.89 10.10 0.61
C ASN A 151 -24.83 10.40 -0.46
N LEU A 152 -23.97 9.44 -0.78
CA LEU A 152 -22.88 9.61 -1.75
C LEU A 152 -23.42 9.50 -3.18
N ASP A 153 -23.04 10.48 -4.01
CA ASP A 153 -23.36 10.47 -5.44
C ASP A 153 -22.35 9.62 -6.22
N TRP A 154 -22.69 8.35 -6.44
CA TRP A 154 -21.88 7.39 -7.20
C TRP A 154 -21.66 7.78 -8.66
N SER A 155 -22.51 8.64 -9.24
CA SER A 155 -22.37 9.06 -10.64
C SER A 155 -21.17 9.99 -10.86
N LYS A 156 -20.71 10.67 -9.81
CA LYS A 156 -19.56 11.58 -9.84
C LYS A 156 -18.24 10.88 -9.53
N LEU A 157 -18.26 9.63 -9.08
CA LEU A 157 -17.06 8.88 -8.74
C LEU A 157 -16.40 8.29 -9.98
N ASP A 158 -15.13 8.62 -10.16
CA ASP A 158 -14.29 8.14 -11.24
C ASP A 158 -13.31 7.07 -10.75
N LEU A 159 -13.45 5.86 -11.27
CA LEU A 159 -12.60 4.70 -10.92
C LEU A 159 -11.58 4.35 -12.02
N ARG A 160 -11.34 5.24 -12.99
CA ARG A 160 -10.37 4.99 -14.08
C ARG A 160 -8.97 4.70 -13.55
N GLU A 161 -8.54 5.41 -12.51
CA GLU A 161 -7.24 5.17 -11.89
C GLU A 161 -7.13 3.72 -11.37
N TRP A 162 -8.17 3.22 -10.70
CA TRP A 162 -8.20 1.84 -10.22
C TRP A 162 -8.09 0.84 -11.37
N THR A 163 -8.83 1.05 -12.46
CA THR A 163 -8.75 0.15 -13.64
C THR A 163 -7.38 0.18 -14.30
N ALA A 164 -6.70 1.34 -14.33
CA ALA A 164 -5.34 1.45 -14.86
C ALA A 164 -4.32 0.71 -13.97
N LEU A 165 -4.50 0.74 -12.64
CA LEU A 165 -3.67 -0.03 -11.71
C LEU A 165 -3.85 -1.54 -11.92
N LEU A 166 -5.09 -1.99 -12.13
CA LEU A 166 -5.39 -3.41 -12.39
C LEU A 166 -4.76 -3.92 -13.70
N GLN A 167 -4.74 -3.08 -14.74
CA GLN A 167 -4.05 -3.41 -15.99
C GLN A 167 -2.54 -3.46 -15.80
N GLN A 168 -1.98 -2.54 -15.00
CA GLN A 168 -0.55 -2.51 -14.69
C GLN A 168 -0.09 -3.74 -13.91
N THR A 169 -0.94 -4.29 -13.03
CA THR A 169 -0.62 -5.49 -12.24
C THR A 169 -0.94 -6.81 -12.94
N ASP A 170 -1.27 -6.77 -14.24
CA ASP A 170 -1.67 -7.94 -15.06
C ASP A 170 -2.87 -8.72 -14.47
N MET A 171 -3.64 -8.08 -13.58
CA MET A 171 -4.86 -8.65 -13.00
C MET A 171 -6.05 -8.53 -13.94
N MET A 172 -5.96 -7.65 -14.94
CA MET A 172 -6.89 -7.54 -16.06
C MET A 172 -6.11 -7.57 -17.37
N ASP A 173 -5.69 -8.76 -17.76
CA ASP A 173 -5.15 -8.99 -19.10
C ASP A 173 -6.29 -8.97 -20.12
N SER A 174 -6.50 -7.81 -20.75
CA SER A 174 -7.51 -7.63 -21.79
C SER A 174 -7.40 -8.65 -22.95
N SER A 175 -6.21 -9.22 -23.18
CA SER A 175 -6.00 -10.23 -24.22
C SER A 175 -6.54 -11.62 -23.86
N LYS A 176 -6.74 -11.88 -22.56
CA LYS A 176 -7.34 -13.12 -22.03
C LYS A 176 -8.85 -13.04 -21.88
N LEU A 177 -9.48 -11.89 -22.16
CA LEU A 177 -10.93 -11.70 -22.08
C LEU A 177 -11.66 -12.34 -23.29
N ASN A 178 -11.56 -13.65 -23.41
CA ASN A 178 -12.28 -14.43 -24.42
C ASN A 178 -13.50 -15.10 -23.79
N LEU A 179 -14.55 -15.31 -24.59
CA LEU A 179 -15.81 -15.88 -24.09
C LEU A 179 -15.64 -17.28 -23.47
N GLU A 180 -14.70 -18.06 -24.01
CA GLU A 180 -14.33 -19.38 -23.49
C GLU A 180 -13.68 -19.31 -22.10
N GLN A 181 -12.79 -18.34 -21.87
CA GLN A 181 -12.12 -18.15 -20.57
C GLN A 181 -13.06 -17.54 -19.52
N LEU A 182 -14.07 -16.78 -19.94
CA LEU A 182 -15.02 -16.15 -19.03
C LEU A 182 -16.23 -17.02 -18.68
N THR A 183 -16.68 -17.87 -19.61
CA THR A 183 -17.98 -18.57 -19.47
C THR A 183 -17.99 -20.04 -19.87
N GLY A 184 -16.92 -20.50 -20.50
CA GLY A 184 -16.71 -21.87 -20.95
C GLY A 184 -15.84 -22.67 -19.99
N SER A 185 -15.14 -23.65 -20.55
CA SER A 185 -14.26 -24.59 -19.86
C SER A 185 -12.97 -23.95 -19.34
N GLY A 186 -12.56 -22.83 -19.92
CA GLY A 186 -11.38 -22.06 -19.48
C GLY A 186 -11.61 -21.20 -18.23
N HIS A 187 -12.86 -21.10 -17.74
CA HIS A 187 -13.17 -20.37 -16.53
C HIS A 187 -12.63 -21.11 -15.29
N PRO A 188 -12.03 -20.43 -14.29
CA PRO A 188 -11.41 -21.08 -13.13
C PRO A 188 -12.34 -22.03 -12.37
N ASN A 189 -13.64 -21.72 -12.35
CA ASN A 189 -14.66 -22.53 -11.66
C ASN A 189 -15.31 -23.60 -12.57
N ALA A 190 -14.92 -23.70 -13.84
CA ALA A 190 -15.50 -24.68 -14.76
C ALA A 190 -14.96 -26.09 -14.52
N MET A 191 -13.75 -26.22 -13.96
CA MET A 191 -13.13 -27.50 -13.58
C MET A 191 -13.38 -28.62 -14.60
N PRO A 192 -12.90 -28.45 -15.86
CA PRO A 192 -13.24 -29.35 -16.96
C PRO A 192 -12.73 -30.78 -16.76
N GLU A 193 -11.70 -30.95 -15.93
CA GLU A 193 -11.11 -32.25 -15.60
C GLU A 193 -12.02 -33.09 -14.67
N GLU A 194 -12.93 -32.45 -13.91
CA GLU A 194 -13.86 -33.12 -12.99
C GLU A 194 -15.29 -33.21 -13.57
N TYR A 195 -15.76 -32.16 -14.24
CA TYR A 195 -17.15 -32.05 -14.71
C TYR A 195 -17.31 -32.15 -16.24
N GLY A 196 -16.20 -32.31 -16.98
CA GLY A 196 -16.18 -32.31 -18.44
C GLY A 196 -16.19 -30.91 -19.05
N GLU A 197 -16.01 -30.83 -20.37
CA GLU A 197 -15.97 -29.55 -21.08
C GLU A 197 -17.33 -28.84 -21.01
N ARG A 198 -17.31 -27.61 -20.50
CA ARG A 198 -18.46 -26.71 -20.45
C ARG A 198 -18.45 -25.80 -21.67
N ALA A 199 -19.48 -25.89 -22.51
CA ALA A 199 -19.70 -24.93 -23.59
C ALA A 199 -19.80 -23.48 -23.08
N ASN A 200 -19.23 -22.54 -23.81
CA ASN A 200 -19.34 -21.12 -23.49
C ASN A 200 -20.77 -20.59 -23.72
N SER A 201 -21.02 -19.35 -23.33
CA SER A 201 -22.36 -18.76 -23.43
C SER A 201 -22.86 -18.56 -24.86
N LEU A 202 -21.97 -18.44 -25.85
CA LEU A 202 -22.36 -18.28 -27.26
C LEU A 202 -22.76 -19.62 -27.84
N ASP A 203 -22.01 -20.68 -27.59
CA ASP A 203 -22.37 -22.04 -28.02
C ASP A 203 -23.69 -22.48 -27.38
N ARG A 204 -23.87 -22.22 -26.06
CA ARG A 204 -25.17 -22.48 -25.39
C ARG A 204 -26.33 -21.70 -25.99
N LEU A 205 -26.08 -20.47 -26.44
CA LEU A 205 -27.10 -19.65 -27.08
C LEU A 205 -27.40 -20.20 -28.47
N GLN A 206 -26.37 -20.59 -29.22
CA GLN A 206 -26.50 -21.15 -30.55
C GLN A 206 -27.24 -22.48 -30.53
N ASP A 207 -26.92 -23.39 -29.61
CA ASP A 207 -27.66 -24.65 -29.40
C ASP A 207 -29.16 -24.42 -29.12
N ARG A 208 -29.50 -23.34 -28.39
CA ARG A 208 -30.89 -22.97 -28.13
C ARG A 208 -31.59 -22.43 -29.37
N LEU A 209 -30.86 -21.72 -30.23
CA LEU A 209 -31.37 -21.13 -31.46
C LEU A 209 -31.51 -22.16 -32.59
N GLU A 210 -30.72 -23.23 -32.58
CA GLU A 210 -30.87 -24.32 -33.56
C GLU A 210 -32.21 -25.05 -33.45
N ASN A 211 -32.80 -25.10 -32.25
CA ASN A 211 -34.11 -25.73 -32.01
C ASN A 211 -35.32 -24.77 -32.10
N GLY A 212 -35.13 -23.48 -32.40
CA GLY A 212 -36.23 -22.54 -32.55
C GLY A 212 -35.78 -21.09 -32.76
N SER A 213 -36.57 -20.31 -33.51
CA SER A 213 -36.24 -18.89 -33.71
C SER A 213 -36.44 -18.10 -32.42
N VAL A 214 -35.70 -17.00 -32.24
CA VAL A 214 -35.89 -16.06 -31.12
C VAL A 214 -37.34 -15.60 -31.04
N ASP A 215 -37.99 -15.46 -32.20
CA ASP A 215 -39.38 -15.04 -32.29
C ASP A 215 -40.34 -16.11 -31.76
N ASP A 216 -40.08 -17.39 -32.01
CA ASP A 216 -40.89 -18.48 -31.47
C ASP A 216 -40.75 -18.57 -29.95
N ALA A 217 -39.52 -18.46 -29.42
CA ALA A 217 -39.28 -18.43 -27.98
C ALA A 217 -39.93 -17.21 -27.30
N ARG A 218 -39.96 -16.06 -27.98
CA ARG A 218 -40.64 -14.84 -27.52
C ARG A 218 -42.16 -15.01 -27.53
N ILE A 219 -42.72 -15.63 -28.56
CA ILE A 219 -44.16 -15.92 -28.67
C ILE A 219 -44.57 -16.94 -27.60
N GLU A 220 -43.83 -18.02 -27.40
CA GLU A 220 -44.09 -19.02 -26.36
C GLU A 220 -44.07 -18.41 -24.96
N LYS A 221 -43.05 -17.59 -24.64
CA LYS A 221 -42.98 -16.86 -23.38
C LYS A 221 -44.12 -15.86 -23.21
N SER A 222 -44.58 -15.21 -24.28
CA SER A 222 -45.72 -14.30 -24.23
C SER A 222 -47.05 -15.01 -23.98
N GLN A 223 -47.20 -16.24 -24.48
CA GLN A 223 -48.40 -17.06 -24.31
C GLN A 223 -48.43 -17.76 -22.94
N ASN A 224 -47.27 -18.12 -22.40
CA ASN A 224 -47.12 -18.77 -21.11
C ASN A 224 -46.81 -17.81 -19.95
N PHE A 225 -46.97 -16.49 -20.13
CA PHE A 225 -46.90 -15.56 -19.01
C PHE A 225 -48.24 -15.60 -18.28
N PRO A 226 -48.34 -16.20 -17.07
CA PRO A 226 -49.53 -16.03 -16.26
C PRO A 226 -49.61 -14.54 -15.90
N TYR A 227 -50.55 -13.84 -16.53
CA TYR A 227 -51.05 -12.59 -15.99
C TYR A 227 -51.77 -12.96 -14.69
N ASP A 228 -51.14 -12.67 -13.55
CA ASP A 228 -51.84 -12.66 -12.26
C ASP A 228 -52.47 -11.26 -12.11
N PRO A 229 -53.80 -11.12 -12.25
CA PRO A 229 -54.49 -9.84 -12.10
C PRO A 229 -54.71 -9.42 -10.64
N ASN A 230 -54.16 -10.12 -9.65
CA ASN A 230 -54.36 -9.80 -8.23
C ASN A 230 -53.28 -8.87 -7.66
#